data_AF-A0A2M9G7R4-F1
#
_entry.id   AF-A0A2M9G7R4-F1
#
_cell.length_a   1.000
_cell.length_b   1.000
_cell.length_c   1.000
_cell.angle_alpha   90.00
_cell.angle_beta   90.00
_cell.angle_gamma   90.00
#
_symmetry.space_group_name_H-M   'P 1'
#
loop_
_entity.id
_entity.type
_entity.pdbx_description
1 polymer ?
#
loop_
_entity_poly.entity_id
_entity_poly.type
_entity_poly.pdbx_seq_one_letter_code
_entity_poly.pdbx_strand_id
1 'polypeptide(L)'
;MKNPQSWPFLFDLADLQPKTQSYLKRLGKKLYEGQPLEDLAFSRSEYRNLRKRGLAHLLLIGAMAKDGQLDHESTQRYSPPFDAAKALLTLDVPLLVNLEPGVDWQALVLTAAARAVESGIHDWYANPDEAYTRYAGYEAERAVEIVTLRACATLHSNVEDSLDFMPFGISRAIFSFGTTTSDMAKAITWFTDWEASERRKDKQAMIFGWKHELIKAMSNRYAFLWHLQGHSVEAIVTYMRSVLPAVLELCFPNVDAGITKAVTEVRVAHFLSAFPGHWDIEGFRIEHLLGVPHGTFEGESDYALHALAEAVVHREGSDYDQQGPIIKRLHSIDPSICSALHVDRLGTRQLAWTDLVIDWAPAADKLNEMLQKGVWHPALHGLNAIDLLDGEASAAAALGAYLTDGGNGNGKRAANLIERYPQVLDAVLPTLKKRTEIQRLAAIIKLKAVQIQQLPPRFHDVVLGVDLGL
;
A
#
# COMPACT_ATOMS: atom_id res chain seq x y z
N MET A 1 -18.56 -33.33 -23.83
CA MET A 1 -18.12 -32.13 -23.07
C MET A 1 -16.61 -32.03 -23.23
N LYS A 2 -16.10 -30.94 -23.81
CA LYS A 2 -14.65 -30.74 -23.96
C LYS A 2 -14.04 -30.58 -22.57
N ASN A 3 -12.98 -31.33 -22.29
CA ASN A 3 -12.15 -31.15 -21.10
C ASN A 3 -11.80 -29.66 -20.99
N PRO A 4 -12.06 -28.97 -19.85
CA PRO A 4 -11.50 -27.64 -19.66
C PRO A 4 -9.98 -27.83 -19.70
N GLN A 5 -9.33 -27.37 -20.76
CA GLN A 5 -7.87 -27.36 -20.83
C GLN A 5 -7.37 -26.62 -19.58
N SER A 6 -6.48 -27.28 -18.84
CA SER A 6 -5.85 -26.74 -17.63
C SER A 6 -5.32 -25.35 -17.94
N TRP A 7 -5.76 -24.36 -17.15
CA TRP A 7 -5.34 -22.98 -17.29
C TRP A 7 -3.79 -22.90 -17.26
N PRO A 8 -3.17 -21.91 -17.94
CA PRO A 8 -1.73 -21.74 -18.02
C PRO A 8 -0.96 -21.61 -16.70
N PHE A 9 -1.62 -21.63 -15.55
CA PHE A 9 -0.98 -21.42 -14.25
C PHE A 9 -1.33 -22.56 -13.30
N LEU A 10 -0.54 -22.73 -12.22
CA LEU A 10 -0.79 -23.73 -11.17
C LEU A 10 -2.04 -23.46 -10.30
N PHE A 11 -3.03 -22.74 -10.82
CA PHE A 11 -4.30 -22.44 -10.15
C PHE A 11 -5.46 -22.54 -11.15
N ASP A 12 -6.65 -22.94 -10.67
CA ASP A 12 -7.85 -22.95 -11.50
C ASP A 12 -8.38 -21.52 -11.67
N LEU A 13 -8.91 -21.20 -12.85
CA LEU A 13 -9.71 -19.99 -13.02
C LEU A 13 -10.89 -19.94 -12.06
N ALA A 14 -11.46 -21.11 -11.72
CA ALA A 14 -12.57 -21.20 -10.79
C ALA A 14 -12.21 -20.67 -9.38
N ASP A 15 -10.94 -20.74 -9.00
CA ASP A 15 -10.43 -20.32 -7.68
C ASP A 15 -10.34 -18.79 -7.55
N LEU A 16 -10.38 -18.06 -8.67
CA LEU A 16 -10.27 -16.60 -8.69
C LEU A 16 -11.61 -15.93 -8.39
N GLN A 17 -11.57 -14.71 -7.87
CA GLN A 17 -12.73 -13.87 -7.69
C GLN A 17 -13.46 -13.63 -9.03
N PRO A 18 -14.82 -13.59 -9.07
CA PRO A 18 -15.58 -13.47 -10.32
C PRO A 18 -15.19 -12.28 -11.21
N LYS A 19 -14.79 -11.15 -10.61
CA LYS A 19 -14.30 -9.97 -11.35
C LYS A 19 -12.97 -10.25 -12.05
N THR A 20 -12.06 -10.94 -11.36
CA THR A 20 -10.77 -11.38 -11.90
C THR A 20 -10.98 -12.40 -13.00
N GLN A 21 -11.81 -13.41 -12.77
CA GLN A 21 -12.21 -14.37 -13.82
C GLN A 21 -12.75 -13.66 -15.06
N SER A 22 -13.68 -12.71 -14.89
CA SER A 22 -14.28 -11.99 -16.02
C SER A 22 -13.25 -11.16 -16.79
N TYR A 23 -12.27 -10.58 -16.09
CA TYR A 23 -11.18 -9.85 -16.72
C TYR A 23 -10.24 -10.79 -17.48
N LEU A 24 -9.78 -11.86 -16.83
CA LEU A 24 -8.91 -12.87 -17.44
C LEU A 24 -9.61 -13.63 -18.57
N LYS A 25 -10.93 -13.83 -18.56
CA LYS A 25 -11.70 -14.42 -19.67
C LYS A 25 -11.77 -13.47 -20.88
N ARG A 26 -11.83 -12.15 -20.66
CA ARG A 26 -11.81 -11.14 -21.74
C ARG A 26 -10.43 -11.03 -22.39
N LEU A 27 -9.36 -11.04 -21.59
CA LEU A 27 -7.99 -11.25 -22.08
C LEU A 27 -7.84 -12.66 -22.68
N GLY A 28 -8.58 -13.59 -22.10
CA GLY A 28 -8.63 -15.02 -22.34
C GLY A 28 -8.81 -15.37 -23.79
N LYS A 29 -9.57 -14.60 -24.56
CA LYS A 29 -9.71 -14.85 -26.00
C LYS A 29 -8.36 -14.85 -26.74
N LYS A 30 -7.34 -14.11 -26.27
CA LYS A 30 -5.95 -14.18 -26.76
C LYS A 30 -5.14 -15.32 -26.11
N LEU A 31 -5.39 -15.63 -24.83
CA LEU A 31 -4.72 -16.71 -24.07
C LEU A 31 -5.23 -18.13 -24.45
N TYR A 32 -6.46 -18.25 -24.96
CA TYR A 32 -7.16 -19.50 -25.30
C TYR A 32 -6.91 -19.96 -26.74
N GLU A 33 -6.40 -19.09 -27.63
CA GLU A 33 -6.23 -19.39 -29.05
C GLU A 33 -4.99 -20.27 -29.36
N GLY A 34 -4.44 -20.95 -28.35
CA GLY A 34 -3.41 -21.97 -28.54
C GLY A 34 -1.99 -21.43 -28.72
N GLN A 35 -1.75 -20.16 -28.40
CA GLN A 35 -0.37 -19.66 -28.25
C GLN A 35 0.29 -20.32 -27.03
N PRO A 36 1.50 -20.90 -27.19
CA PRO A 36 2.38 -21.25 -26.09
C PRO A 36 2.58 -20.07 -25.14
N LEU A 37 2.70 -20.34 -23.84
CA LEU A 37 2.88 -19.33 -22.79
C LEU A 37 4.12 -18.44 -23.01
N GLU A 38 5.17 -19.00 -23.60
CA GLU A 38 6.38 -18.32 -24.07
C GLU A 38 6.09 -17.13 -25.02
N ASP A 39 4.93 -17.13 -25.71
CA ASP A 39 4.52 -16.08 -26.64
C ASP A 39 3.63 -14.99 -26.02
N LEU A 40 3.35 -15.02 -24.71
CA LEU A 40 2.51 -14.01 -24.04
C LEU A 40 3.24 -12.68 -23.85
N ALA A 41 3.34 -11.94 -24.94
CA ALA A 41 3.72 -10.54 -24.91
C ALA A 41 2.52 -9.71 -24.40
N PHE A 42 2.48 -9.44 -23.08
CA PHE A 42 1.61 -8.36 -22.58
C PHE A 42 2.12 -7.04 -23.14
N SER A 43 1.27 -6.29 -23.83
CA SER A 43 1.58 -4.90 -24.13
C SER A 43 1.81 -4.12 -22.83
N ARG A 44 2.58 -3.03 -22.88
CA ARG A 44 2.80 -2.14 -21.72
C ARG A 44 1.50 -1.67 -21.06
N SER A 45 0.42 -1.53 -21.84
CA SER A 45 -0.91 -1.19 -21.34
C SER A 45 -1.56 -2.37 -20.61
N GLU A 46 -1.49 -3.59 -21.16
CA GLU A 46 -2.00 -4.80 -20.52
C GLU A 46 -1.24 -5.11 -19.22
N TYR A 47 0.09 -5.03 -19.23
CA TYR A 47 0.90 -5.18 -18.02
C TYR A 47 0.56 -4.14 -16.96
N ARG A 48 0.43 -2.86 -17.35
CA ARG A 48 -0.02 -1.80 -16.42
C ARG A 48 -1.40 -2.10 -15.85
N ASN A 49 -2.33 -2.61 -16.65
CA ASN A 49 -3.67 -2.98 -16.19
C ASN A 49 -3.67 -4.23 -15.28
N LEU A 50 -2.79 -5.20 -15.54
CA LEU A 50 -2.56 -6.35 -14.68
C LEU A 50 -1.94 -5.95 -13.35
N ARG A 51 -0.93 -5.08 -13.37
CA ARG A 51 -0.29 -4.51 -12.16
C ARG A 51 -1.29 -3.69 -11.35
N LYS A 52 -2.06 -2.82 -12.00
CA LYS A 52 -3.18 -2.07 -11.38
C LYS A 52 -4.22 -2.99 -10.73
N ARG A 53 -4.33 -4.23 -11.19
CA ARG A 53 -5.25 -5.26 -10.66
C ARG A 53 -4.56 -6.27 -9.74
N GLY A 54 -3.25 -6.19 -9.50
CA GLY A 54 -2.52 -7.08 -8.59
C GLY A 54 -2.36 -8.49 -9.15
N LEU A 55 -2.75 -8.67 -10.41
CA LEU A 55 -2.70 -9.95 -11.11
C LEU A 55 -1.37 -10.16 -11.80
N ALA A 56 -0.52 -9.13 -11.91
CA ALA A 56 0.79 -9.24 -12.51
C ALA A 56 1.65 -10.28 -11.76
N HIS A 57 1.78 -10.14 -10.44
CA HIS A 57 2.52 -11.09 -9.60
C HIS A 57 1.93 -12.51 -9.68
N LEU A 58 0.61 -12.65 -9.58
CA LEU A 58 -0.08 -13.93 -9.69
C LEU A 58 0.26 -14.66 -11.01
N LEU A 59 0.16 -13.96 -12.14
CA LEU A 59 0.40 -14.54 -13.46
C LEU A 59 1.89 -14.82 -13.69
N LEU A 60 2.77 -13.90 -13.29
CA LEU A 60 4.21 -14.03 -13.45
C LEU A 60 4.77 -15.21 -12.62
N ILE A 61 4.36 -15.29 -11.35
CA ILE A 61 4.76 -16.39 -10.47
C ILE A 61 4.14 -17.71 -10.95
N GLY A 62 2.89 -17.69 -11.41
CA GLY A 62 2.24 -18.85 -12.02
C GLY A 62 2.97 -19.37 -13.25
N ALA A 63 3.42 -18.48 -14.13
CA ALA A 63 4.17 -18.84 -15.34
C ALA A 63 5.52 -19.44 -14.95
N MET A 64 6.26 -18.77 -14.06
CA MET A 64 7.55 -19.24 -13.55
C MET A 64 7.44 -20.62 -12.91
N ALA A 65 6.40 -20.84 -12.10
CA ALA A 65 6.17 -22.11 -11.42
C ALA A 65 5.85 -23.27 -12.39
N LYS A 66 5.19 -22.97 -13.52
CA LYS A 66 4.77 -23.99 -14.49
C LYS A 66 5.85 -24.35 -15.51
N ASP A 67 6.41 -23.36 -16.20
CA ASP A 67 7.19 -23.59 -17.42
C ASP A 67 8.70 -23.56 -17.18
N GLY A 68 9.16 -23.07 -16.03
CA GLY A 68 10.59 -23.05 -15.65
C GLY A 68 11.48 -22.19 -16.56
N GLN A 69 10.95 -21.58 -17.61
CA GLN A 69 11.66 -20.65 -18.47
C GLN A 69 11.44 -19.22 -18.00
N LEU A 70 12.54 -18.57 -17.64
CA LEU A 70 12.61 -17.22 -17.09
C LEU A 70 12.71 -16.13 -18.16
N ASP A 71 12.93 -16.54 -19.41
CA ASP A 71 13.37 -15.63 -20.45
C ASP A 71 12.18 -15.19 -21.30
N HIS A 72 11.38 -14.29 -20.73
CA HIS A 72 10.63 -13.38 -21.58
C HIS A 72 11.60 -12.26 -21.98
N GLU A 73 12.45 -12.52 -22.96
CA GLU A 73 12.95 -11.47 -23.85
C GLU A 73 11.73 -10.84 -24.54
N SER A 74 10.98 -10.01 -23.79
CA SER A 74 10.17 -9.01 -24.44
C SER A 74 11.19 -8.15 -25.17
N THR A 75 11.14 -8.24 -26.50
CA THR A 75 11.95 -7.57 -27.53
C THR A 75 11.90 -6.04 -27.47
N GLN A 76 11.72 -5.46 -26.29
CA GLN A 76 11.74 -4.04 -26.04
C GLN A 76 12.98 -3.68 -25.24
N ARG A 77 13.71 -2.70 -25.78
CA ARG A 77 14.85 -1.96 -25.21
C ARG A 77 14.65 -1.41 -23.78
N TYR A 78 13.50 -1.68 -23.13
CA TYR A 78 12.97 -1.03 -21.93
C TYR A 78 12.37 -1.97 -20.87
N SER A 79 12.28 -3.29 -21.08
CA SER A 79 11.81 -4.23 -20.04
C SER A 79 12.99 -5.01 -19.44
N PRO A 80 12.99 -5.33 -18.14
CA PRO A 80 14.01 -6.19 -17.55
C PRO A 80 13.87 -7.64 -18.04
N PRO A 81 14.96 -8.37 -18.29
CA PRO A 81 14.92 -9.79 -18.69
C PRO A 81 14.41 -10.78 -17.62
N PHE A 82 13.77 -10.31 -16.54
CA PHE A 82 13.51 -11.11 -15.33
C PHE A 82 12.25 -10.72 -14.56
N ASP A 83 11.20 -10.21 -15.24
CA ASP A 83 10.00 -9.71 -14.56
C ASP A 83 9.33 -10.77 -13.64
N ALA A 84 9.41 -12.05 -13.99
CA ALA A 84 8.83 -13.13 -13.17
C ALA A 84 9.63 -13.43 -11.89
N ALA A 85 10.95 -13.50 -11.99
CA ALA A 85 11.84 -13.63 -10.84
C ALA A 85 11.69 -12.41 -9.90
N LYS A 86 11.66 -11.22 -10.48
CA LYS A 86 11.46 -9.96 -9.76
C LYS A 86 10.09 -9.90 -9.08
N ALA A 87 9.06 -10.55 -9.64
CA ALA A 87 7.77 -10.68 -8.96
C ALA A 87 7.90 -11.48 -7.66
N LEU A 88 8.67 -12.57 -7.63
CA LEU A 88 8.95 -13.31 -6.39
C LEU A 88 9.69 -12.43 -5.37
N LEU A 89 10.63 -11.60 -5.83
CA LEU A 89 11.40 -10.66 -5.00
C LEU A 89 10.61 -9.44 -4.50
N THR A 90 9.42 -9.18 -5.02
CA THR A 90 8.61 -8.02 -4.64
C THR A 90 7.23 -8.44 -4.14
N LEU A 91 7.10 -9.71 -3.78
CA LEU A 91 5.83 -10.31 -3.45
C LEU A 91 5.27 -9.78 -2.12
N ASP A 92 4.07 -9.21 -2.18
CA ASP A 92 3.27 -8.90 -1.00
C ASP A 92 2.22 -10.02 -0.82
N VAL A 93 2.64 -11.12 -0.20
CA VAL A 93 1.79 -12.30 -0.04
C VAL A 93 0.50 -11.96 0.72
N PRO A 94 0.51 -11.22 1.84
CA PRO A 94 -0.74 -10.92 2.54
C PRO A 94 -1.74 -10.12 1.70
N LEU A 95 -1.27 -9.12 0.93
CA LEU A 95 -2.12 -8.38 -0.01
C LEU A 95 -2.78 -9.33 -1.03
N LEU A 96 -1.97 -10.22 -1.61
CA LEU A 96 -2.40 -11.15 -2.65
C LEU A 96 -3.33 -12.24 -2.15
N VAL A 97 -3.06 -12.79 -0.96
CA VAL A 97 -3.97 -13.68 -0.27
C VAL A 97 -5.31 -12.99 -0.14
N ASN A 98 -5.36 -11.76 0.36
CA ASN A 98 -6.60 -11.01 0.54
C ASN A 98 -7.33 -10.72 -0.78
N LEU A 99 -6.60 -10.45 -1.85
CA LEU A 99 -7.17 -10.19 -3.17
C LEU A 99 -7.79 -11.45 -3.81
N GLU A 100 -7.09 -12.58 -3.75
CA GLU A 100 -7.52 -13.85 -4.37
C GLU A 100 -7.49 -15.00 -3.33
N PRO A 101 -8.51 -15.11 -2.45
CA PRO A 101 -8.57 -16.12 -1.38
C PRO A 101 -8.48 -17.56 -1.83
N GLY A 102 -9.02 -17.86 -3.01
CA GLY A 102 -9.17 -19.23 -3.48
C GLY A 102 -7.88 -19.81 -4.05
N VAL A 103 -6.88 -18.98 -4.34
CA VAL A 103 -5.59 -19.44 -4.84
C VAL A 103 -4.80 -20.07 -3.70
N ASP A 104 -4.26 -21.27 -3.94
CA ASP A 104 -3.25 -21.86 -3.06
C ASP A 104 -1.90 -21.13 -3.24
N TRP A 105 -1.81 -19.98 -2.57
CA TRP A 105 -0.61 -19.14 -2.58
C TRP A 105 0.61 -19.87 -2.02
N GLN A 106 0.40 -20.85 -1.13
CA GLN A 106 1.48 -21.67 -0.59
C GLN A 106 2.09 -22.55 -1.66
N ALA A 107 1.27 -23.37 -2.35
CA ALA A 107 1.77 -24.24 -3.42
C ALA A 107 2.40 -23.43 -4.56
N LEU A 108 1.78 -22.30 -4.90
CA LEU A 108 2.27 -21.40 -5.94
C LEU A 108 3.65 -20.80 -5.61
N VAL A 109 3.81 -20.22 -4.41
CA VAL A 109 5.07 -19.60 -3.98
C VAL A 109 6.16 -20.64 -3.80
N LEU A 110 5.86 -21.79 -3.20
CA LEU A 110 6.82 -22.90 -3.06
C LEU A 110 7.34 -23.37 -4.42
N THR A 111 6.45 -23.58 -5.39
CA THR A 111 6.85 -24.07 -6.71
C THR A 111 7.66 -23.02 -7.46
N ALA A 112 7.23 -21.76 -7.40
CA ALA A 112 7.96 -20.64 -8.01
C ALA A 112 9.35 -20.44 -7.40
N ALA A 113 9.47 -20.55 -6.08
CA ALA A 113 10.75 -20.49 -5.37
C ALA A 113 11.69 -21.63 -5.80
N ALA A 114 11.19 -22.86 -5.90
CA ALA A 114 11.97 -24.00 -6.40
C ALA A 114 12.52 -23.73 -7.80
N ARG A 115 11.67 -23.27 -8.73
CA ARG A 115 12.07 -22.96 -10.11
C ARG A 115 13.10 -21.83 -10.18
N ALA A 116 12.95 -20.80 -9.34
CA ALA A 116 13.91 -19.72 -9.27
C ALA A 116 15.31 -20.20 -8.86
N VAL A 117 15.37 -21.15 -7.94
CA VAL A 117 16.64 -21.76 -7.47
C VAL A 117 17.23 -22.69 -8.53
N GLU A 118 16.42 -23.58 -9.11
CA GLU A 118 16.86 -24.51 -10.18
C GLU A 118 17.45 -23.77 -11.40
N SER A 119 16.96 -22.56 -11.66
CA SER A 119 17.38 -21.76 -12.81
C SER A 119 18.59 -20.85 -12.55
N GLY A 120 19.20 -20.90 -11.35
CA GLY A 120 20.42 -20.13 -11.05
C GLY A 120 20.22 -18.61 -10.91
N ILE A 121 19.00 -18.14 -10.61
CA ILE A 121 18.70 -16.70 -10.47
C ILE A 121 19.55 -16.04 -9.39
N HIS A 122 19.81 -16.78 -8.30
CA HIS A 122 20.65 -16.33 -7.19
C HIS A 122 22.08 -15.99 -7.65
N ASP A 123 22.71 -16.87 -8.42
CA ASP A 123 24.06 -16.67 -8.95
C ASP A 123 24.12 -15.46 -9.90
N TRP A 124 23.08 -15.31 -10.73
CA TRP A 124 22.97 -14.17 -11.64
C TRP A 124 22.86 -12.83 -10.89
N TYR A 125 22.02 -12.74 -9.85
CA TYR A 125 21.89 -11.51 -9.06
C TYR A 125 23.15 -11.20 -8.26
N ALA A 126 23.91 -12.22 -7.87
CA ALA A 126 25.21 -12.03 -7.24
C ALA A 126 26.26 -11.50 -8.22
N ASN A 127 26.24 -11.96 -9.47
CA ASN A 127 27.23 -11.62 -10.49
C ASN A 127 26.57 -11.30 -11.85
N PRO A 128 25.85 -10.16 -11.98
CA PRO A 128 25.22 -9.80 -13.23
C PRO A 128 26.29 -9.37 -14.24
N ASP A 129 26.09 -9.77 -15.50
CA ASP A 129 26.90 -9.27 -16.63
C ASP A 129 26.72 -7.74 -16.80
N GLU A 130 27.72 -7.06 -17.35
CA GLU A 130 27.79 -5.61 -17.55
C GLU A 130 26.57 -5.09 -18.36
N ALA A 131 26.09 -5.90 -19.32
CA ALA A 131 24.89 -5.60 -20.10
C ALA A 131 23.60 -5.53 -19.26
N TYR A 132 23.59 -6.21 -18.09
CA TYR A 132 22.41 -6.35 -17.24
C TYR A 132 22.53 -5.67 -15.87
N THR A 133 23.71 -5.13 -15.51
CA THR A 133 23.93 -4.41 -14.25
C THR A 133 22.90 -3.32 -13.99
N ARG A 134 22.45 -2.61 -15.03
CA ARG A 134 21.40 -1.56 -14.92
C ARG A 134 20.03 -2.07 -14.45
N TYR A 135 19.75 -3.36 -14.63
CA TYR A 135 18.47 -3.99 -14.28
C TYR A 135 18.49 -4.64 -12.90
N ALA A 136 19.67 -5.03 -12.43
CA ALA A 136 19.87 -5.58 -11.09
C ALA A 136 19.68 -4.52 -9.99
N GLY A 137 19.65 -3.22 -10.32
CA GLY A 137 19.47 -2.14 -9.35
C GLY A 137 20.78 -1.74 -8.66
N TYR A 138 20.68 -0.89 -7.64
CA TYR A 138 21.86 -0.48 -6.87
C TYR A 138 22.36 -1.65 -6.02
N GLU A 139 23.67 -1.70 -5.71
CA GLU A 139 24.25 -2.83 -4.96
C GLU A 139 23.53 -3.11 -3.63
N ALA A 140 23.00 -2.07 -2.98
CA ALA A 140 22.30 -2.21 -1.70
C ALA A 140 20.93 -2.88 -1.84
N GLU A 141 20.25 -2.61 -2.95
CA GLU A 141 18.96 -3.23 -3.27
C GLU A 141 19.20 -4.71 -3.64
N ARG A 142 20.24 -4.98 -4.45
CA ARG A 142 20.69 -6.34 -4.78
C ARG A 142 20.99 -7.17 -3.55
N ALA A 143 21.64 -6.59 -2.54
CA ALA A 143 21.97 -7.27 -1.30
C ALA A 143 20.71 -7.80 -0.59
N VAL A 144 19.60 -7.04 -0.58
CA VAL A 144 18.31 -7.47 -0.02
C VAL A 144 17.66 -8.57 -0.88
N GLU A 145 17.74 -8.45 -2.20
CA GLU A 145 17.24 -9.46 -3.15
C GLU A 145 17.97 -10.79 -3.00
N ILE A 146 19.31 -10.78 -2.87
CA ILE A 146 20.13 -11.96 -2.62
C ILE A 146 19.73 -12.66 -1.32
N VAL A 147 19.46 -11.91 -0.25
CA VAL A 147 18.98 -12.49 1.02
C VAL A 147 17.64 -13.20 0.82
N THR A 148 16.73 -12.64 0.02
CA THR A 148 15.44 -13.28 -0.28
C THR A 148 15.62 -14.55 -1.10
N LEU A 149 16.48 -14.55 -2.12
CA LEU A 149 16.78 -15.73 -2.92
C LEU A 149 17.40 -16.83 -2.07
N ARG A 150 18.31 -16.49 -1.14
CA ARG A 150 18.86 -17.43 -0.16
C ARG A 150 17.77 -17.99 0.76
N ALA A 151 16.85 -17.16 1.23
CA ALA A 151 15.71 -17.61 2.02
C ALA A 151 14.87 -18.64 1.24
N CYS A 152 14.56 -18.34 -0.03
CA CYS A 152 13.85 -19.26 -0.93
C CYS A 152 14.61 -20.59 -1.11
N ALA A 153 15.93 -20.51 -1.31
CA ALA A 153 16.76 -21.69 -1.47
C ALA A 153 16.80 -22.58 -0.21
N THR A 154 16.74 -22.00 1.00
CA THR A 154 16.62 -22.79 2.25
C THR A 154 15.30 -23.56 2.40
N LEU A 155 14.29 -23.30 1.56
CA LEU A 155 13.08 -24.15 1.50
C LEU A 155 13.34 -25.50 0.82
N HIS A 156 14.38 -25.57 -0.03
CA HIS A 156 14.56 -26.67 -0.97
C HIS A 156 15.90 -27.39 -0.82
N SER A 157 16.94 -26.70 -0.36
CA SER A 157 18.27 -27.28 -0.15
C SER A 157 19.02 -26.60 1.01
N ASN A 158 20.00 -27.31 1.57
CA ASN A 158 21.00 -26.68 2.43
C ASN A 158 21.95 -25.89 1.51
N VAL A 159 21.72 -24.59 1.41
CA VAL A 159 22.64 -23.69 0.71
C VAL A 159 23.89 -23.53 1.57
N GLU A 160 24.96 -24.23 1.20
CA GLU A 160 26.32 -23.84 1.56
C GLU A 160 26.91 -23.17 0.33
N ASP A 161 27.05 -21.85 0.37
CA ASP A 161 27.67 -21.14 -0.73
C ASP A 161 28.49 -19.93 -0.24
N SER A 162 29.61 -19.72 -0.92
CA SER A 162 30.61 -18.70 -0.64
C SER A 162 30.46 -17.55 -1.62
N LEU A 163 29.38 -16.77 -1.51
CA LEU A 163 29.39 -15.47 -2.19
C LEU A 163 30.46 -14.59 -1.52
N ASP A 164 31.45 -14.18 -2.30
CA ASP A 164 32.55 -13.33 -1.84
C ASP A 164 32.07 -11.96 -1.34
N PHE A 165 30.92 -11.48 -1.85
CA PHE A 165 30.38 -10.16 -1.54
C PHE A 165 29.67 -10.07 -0.18
N MET A 166 28.92 -11.10 0.23
CA MET A 166 28.14 -11.09 1.48
C MET A 166 28.29 -12.41 2.24
N PRO A 167 28.86 -12.39 3.47
CA PRO A 167 29.04 -13.59 4.27
C PRO A 167 27.71 -14.30 4.52
N PHE A 168 27.69 -15.62 4.35
CA PHE A 168 26.47 -16.42 4.52
C PHE A 168 25.82 -16.24 5.90
N GLY A 169 26.64 -16.11 6.96
CA GLY A 169 26.15 -15.86 8.32
C GLY A 169 25.33 -14.57 8.45
N ILE A 170 25.63 -13.53 7.65
CA ILE A 170 24.86 -12.28 7.62
C ILE A 170 23.48 -12.54 7.01
N SER A 171 23.42 -13.15 5.83
CA SER A 171 22.13 -13.45 5.20
C SER A 171 21.29 -14.38 6.05
N ARG A 172 21.90 -15.45 6.59
CA ARG A 172 21.23 -16.43 7.44
C ARG A 172 20.63 -15.76 8.67
N ALA A 173 21.34 -14.83 9.31
CA ALA A 173 20.82 -14.10 10.44
C ALA A 173 19.57 -13.25 10.09
N ILE A 174 19.49 -12.72 8.87
CA ILE A 174 18.32 -11.94 8.43
C ILE A 174 17.10 -12.82 8.15
N PHE A 175 17.26 -13.89 7.38
CA PHE A 175 16.13 -14.66 6.88
C PHE A 175 15.83 -15.92 7.69
N SER A 176 16.66 -16.36 8.64
CA SER A 176 16.38 -17.59 9.41
C SER A 176 15.46 -17.30 10.59
N PHE A 177 14.45 -18.14 10.74
CA PHE A 177 13.60 -18.14 11.92
C PHE A 177 14.41 -18.43 13.19
N GLY A 178 14.10 -17.72 14.28
CA GLY A 178 14.73 -17.94 15.59
C GLY A 178 16.14 -17.39 15.75
N THR A 179 16.65 -16.61 14.78
CA THR A 179 17.91 -15.88 14.94
C THR A 179 17.83 -14.96 16.15
N THR A 180 18.87 -14.93 16.98
CA THR A 180 18.91 -14.05 18.16
C THR A 180 18.90 -12.58 17.75
N THR A 181 18.33 -11.70 18.59
CA THR A 181 18.36 -10.25 18.36
C THR A 181 19.80 -9.72 18.22
N SER A 182 20.77 -10.35 18.90
CA SER A 182 22.19 -10.00 18.79
C SER A 182 22.76 -10.31 17.41
N ASP A 183 22.47 -11.48 16.85
CA ASP A 183 22.97 -11.86 15.53
C ASP A 183 22.24 -11.10 14.41
N MET A 184 20.94 -10.84 14.58
CA MET A 184 20.20 -9.92 13.71
C MET A 184 20.83 -8.52 13.75
N ALA A 185 21.14 -8.00 14.94
CA ALA A 185 21.77 -6.69 15.08
C ALA A 185 23.12 -6.62 14.36
N LYS A 186 23.98 -7.64 14.53
CA LYS A 186 25.26 -7.73 13.80
C LYS A 186 25.05 -7.71 12.28
N ALA A 187 24.05 -8.43 11.79
CA ALA A 187 23.73 -8.46 10.36
C ALA A 187 23.26 -7.10 9.85
N ILE A 188 22.36 -6.41 10.57
CA ILE A 188 21.90 -5.06 10.22
C ILE A 188 23.03 -4.03 10.30
N THR A 189 23.91 -4.13 11.31
CA THR A 189 25.11 -3.29 11.40
C THR A 189 26.02 -3.51 10.20
N TRP A 190 26.24 -4.76 9.77
CA TRP A 190 27.01 -5.05 8.57
C TRP A 190 26.43 -4.34 7.33
N PHE A 191 25.11 -4.41 7.12
CA PHE A 191 24.45 -3.71 6.02
C PHE A 191 24.62 -2.19 6.10
N THR A 192 24.54 -1.63 7.30
CA THR A 192 24.67 -0.18 7.54
C THR A 192 26.11 0.30 7.30
N ASP A 193 27.10 -0.46 7.78
CA ASP A 193 28.52 -0.16 7.57
C ASP A 193 28.91 -0.30 6.09
N TRP A 194 28.36 -1.34 5.44
CA TRP A 194 28.55 -1.58 4.02
C TRP A 194 27.89 -0.45 3.17
N GLU A 195 26.67 -0.02 3.49
CA GLU A 195 26.04 1.16 2.87
C GLU A 195 26.92 2.41 3.01
N ALA A 196 27.43 2.67 4.21
CA ALA A 196 28.29 3.81 4.47
C ALA A 196 29.61 3.73 3.68
N SER A 197 30.14 2.52 3.47
CA SER A 197 31.29 2.28 2.59
C SER A 197 30.97 2.62 1.13
N GLU A 198 29.85 2.14 0.60
CA GLU A 198 29.48 2.40 -0.80
C GLU A 198 29.24 3.88 -1.08
N ARG A 199 28.57 4.61 -0.18
CA ARG A 199 28.40 6.08 -0.28
C ARG A 199 29.74 6.83 -0.31
N ARG A 200 30.80 6.28 0.29
CA ARG A 200 32.15 6.87 0.25
C ARG A 200 32.86 6.60 -1.07
N LYS A 201 32.63 5.44 -1.68
CA LYS A 201 33.25 5.04 -2.95
C LYS A 201 32.64 5.78 -4.14
N ASP A 202 31.32 5.96 -4.13
CA ASP A 202 30.60 6.69 -5.17
C ASP A 202 29.73 7.80 -4.55
N LYS A 203 30.18 9.05 -4.71
CA LYS A 203 29.47 10.25 -4.22
C LYS A 203 28.12 10.47 -4.90
N GLN A 204 27.82 9.77 -6.00
CA GLN A 204 26.56 9.85 -6.73
C GLN A 204 25.70 8.58 -6.57
N ALA A 205 26.17 7.56 -5.84
CA ALA A 205 25.37 6.36 -5.57
C ALA A 205 24.15 6.73 -4.71
N MET A 206 23.02 6.87 -5.41
CA MET A 206 21.71 7.08 -4.84
C MET A 206 21.23 5.76 -4.24
N ILE A 207 21.63 5.49 -2.99
CA ILE A 207 21.13 4.34 -2.25
C ILE A 207 19.74 4.70 -1.72
N PHE A 208 18.70 4.17 -2.36
CA PHE A 208 17.33 4.37 -1.93
C PHE A 208 16.83 3.16 -1.15
N GLY A 209 16.67 3.36 0.16
CA GLY A 209 15.58 2.68 0.84
C GLY A 209 15.67 1.18 1.06
N TRP A 210 16.83 0.55 0.87
CA TRP A 210 17.03 -0.86 1.23
C TRP A 210 16.55 -1.19 2.66
N LYS A 211 16.67 -0.25 3.60
CA LYS A 211 16.16 -0.39 4.98
C LYS A 211 14.66 -0.65 5.03
N HIS A 212 13.87 0.10 4.25
CA HIS A 212 12.42 -0.09 4.23
C HIS A 212 12.06 -1.39 3.52
N GLU A 213 12.73 -1.72 2.41
CA GLU A 213 12.48 -2.96 1.67
C GLU A 213 12.84 -4.19 2.49
N LEU A 214 13.92 -4.15 3.26
CA LEU A 214 14.33 -5.23 4.14
C LEU A 214 13.28 -5.49 5.22
N ILE A 215 12.80 -4.45 5.91
CA ILE A 215 11.80 -4.58 6.97
C ILE A 215 10.44 -5.03 6.41
N LYS A 216 10.06 -4.54 5.22
CA LYS A 216 8.90 -5.04 4.48
C LYS A 216 9.08 -6.53 4.13
N ALA A 217 10.26 -6.93 3.65
CA ALA A 217 10.56 -8.32 3.32
C ALA A 217 10.43 -9.24 4.53
N MET A 218 10.89 -8.81 5.71
CA MET A 218 10.80 -9.60 6.95
C MET A 218 9.36 -9.96 7.31
N SER A 219 8.44 -9.01 7.21
CA SER A 219 7.04 -9.17 7.61
C SER A 219 6.15 -9.77 6.52
N ASN A 220 6.44 -9.49 5.25
CA ASN A 220 5.60 -9.94 4.13
C ASN A 220 6.09 -11.25 3.53
N ARG A 221 7.41 -11.38 3.33
CA ARG A 221 8.02 -12.52 2.63
C ARG A 221 8.61 -13.53 3.60
N TYR A 222 9.55 -13.13 4.46
CA TYR A 222 10.27 -14.08 5.31
C TYR A 222 9.34 -14.75 6.33
N ALA A 223 8.45 -13.98 6.95
CA ALA A 223 7.39 -14.55 7.81
C ALA A 223 6.55 -15.62 7.08
N PHE A 224 6.19 -15.37 5.82
CA PHE A 224 5.47 -16.36 5.02
C PHE A 224 6.37 -17.57 4.67
N LEU A 225 7.63 -17.37 4.32
CA LEU A 225 8.57 -18.47 4.07
C LEU A 225 8.79 -19.33 5.32
N TRP A 226 8.88 -18.73 6.52
CA TRP A 226 8.97 -19.48 7.78
C TRP A 226 7.73 -20.34 8.01
N HIS A 227 6.55 -19.81 7.69
CA HIS A 227 5.32 -20.57 7.74
C HIS A 227 5.37 -21.77 6.76
N LEU A 228 5.86 -21.55 5.54
CA LEU A 228 6.07 -22.61 4.54
C LEU A 228 7.09 -23.67 4.99
N GLN A 229 8.05 -23.31 5.85
CA GLN A 229 9.00 -24.23 6.50
C GLN A 229 8.38 -25.04 7.65
N GLY A 230 7.11 -24.79 7.99
CA GLY A 230 6.38 -25.49 9.04
C GLY A 230 6.42 -24.80 10.41
N HIS A 231 6.90 -23.56 10.49
CA HIS A 231 6.78 -22.79 11.74
C HIS A 231 5.33 -22.34 11.96
N SER A 232 4.88 -22.38 13.23
CA SER A 232 3.52 -21.96 13.58
C SER A 232 3.35 -20.44 13.49
N VAL A 233 2.13 -19.99 13.22
CA VAL A 233 1.80 -18.57 13.13
C VAL A 233 2.12 -17.84 14.44
N GLU A 234 1.83 -18.46 15.58
CA GLU A 234 2.07 -17.90 16.92
C GLU A 234 3.57 -17.70 17.18
N ALA A 235 4.39 -18.69 16.80
CA ALA A 235 5.83 -18.63 16.94
C ALA A 235 6.43 -17.52 16.06
N ILE A 236 5.92 -17.38 14.83
CA ILE A 236 6.33 -16.33 13.89
C ILE A 236 5.95 -14.95 14.42
N VAL A 237 4.71 -14.76 14.89
CA VAL A 237 4.24 -13.47 15.44
C VAL A 237 5.05 -13.08 16.67
N THR A 238 5.28 -14.02 17.59
CA THR A 238 6.12 -13.80 18.78
C THR A 238 7.53 -13.38 18.38
N TYR A 239 8.11 -14.07 17.38
CA TYR A 239 9.44 -13.76 16.88
C TYR A 239 9.49 -12.37 16.23
N MET A 240 8.55 -12.04 15.35
CA MET A 240 8.44 -10.73 14.70
C MET A 240 8.32 -9.59 15.72
N ARG A 241 7.46 -9.73 16.74
CA ARG A 241 7.29 -8.75 17.81
C ARG A 241 8.56 -8.53 18.63
N SER A 242 9.45 -9.53 18.71
CA SER A 242 10.73 -9.41 19.39
C SER A 242 11.84 -8.79 18.54
N VAL A 243 11.86 -9.06 17.23
CA VAL A 243 12.98 -8.69 16.36
C VAL A 243 12.74 -7.38 15.61
N LEU A 244 11.52 -7.14 15.12
CA LEU A 244 11.22 -5.92 14.34
C LEU A 244 11.55 -4.62 15.09
N PRO A 245 11.26 -4.47 16.39
CA PRO A 245 11.64 -3.25 17.12
C PRO A 245 13.14 -2.99 17.10
N ALA A 246 13.95 -4.03 17.35
CA ALA A 246 15.41 -3.91 17.35
C ALA A 246 15.95 -3.56 15.95
N VAL A 247 15.38 -4.16 14.89
CA VAL A 247 15.76 -3.83 13.50
C VAL A 247 15.37 -2.39 13.15
N LEU A 248 14.18 -1.94 13.55
CA LEU A 248 13.70 -0.58 13.33
C LEU A 248 14.61 0.46 14.01
N GLU A 249 14.97 0.24 15.27
CA GLU A 249 15.86 1.12 16.04
C GLU A 249 17.26 1.24 15.42
N LEU A 250 17.80 0.14 14.89
CA LEU A 250 19.09 0.13 14.20
C LEU A 250 19.04 0.83 12.84
N CYS A 251 17.99 0.58 12.07
CA CYS A 251 17.81 1.18 10.74
C CYS A 251 17.51 2.68 10.82
N PHE A 252 16.72 3.08 11.82
CA PHE A 252 16.23 4.45 12.03
C PHE A 252 16.53 4.90 13.46
N PRO A 253 17.80 5.24 13.76
CA PRO A 253 18.16 5.76 15.06
C PRO A 253 17.41 7.09 15.26
N ASN A 254 16.87 7.30 16.46
CA ASN A 254 16.05 8.46 16.87
C ASN A 254 14.54 8.36 16.59
N VAL A 255 14.03 7.22 16.15
CA VAL A 255 12.57 7.01 16.07
C VAL A 255 11.99 6.79 17.46
N ASP A 256 10.87 7.47 17.75
CA ASP A 256 10.14 7.32 19.01
C ASP A 256 9.68 5.87 19.23
N ALA A 257 9.73 5.41 20.48
CA ALA A 257 9.35 4.04 20.84
C ALA A 257 7.88 3.74 20.52
N GLY A 258 6.99 4.74 20.62
CA GLY A 258 5.59 4.64 20.22
C GLY A 258 5.42 4.43 18.72
N ILE A 259 6.23 5.11 17.90
CA ILE A 259 6.27 4.91 16.44
C ILE A 259 6.78 3.50 16.12
N THR A 260 7.88 3.07 16.72
CA THR A 260 8.45 1.73 16.52
C THR A 260 7.43 0.64 16.85
N LYS A 261 6.70 0.79 17.96
CA LYS A 261 5.61 -0.11 18.35
C LYS A 261 4.48 -0.10 17.32
N ALA A 262 4.04 1.08 16.87
CA ALA A 262 2.96 1.20 15.90
C ALA A 262 3.31 0.55 14.55
N VAL A 263 4.51 0.79 14.03
CA VAL A 263 5.01 0.16 12.80
C VAL A 263 5.10 -1.36 12.96
N THR A 264 5.63 -1.83 14.09
CA THR A 264 5.74 -3.27 14.38
C THR A 264 4.37 -3.95 14.35
N GLU A 265 3.38 -3.37 15.02
CA GLU A 265 2.03 -3.95 15.06
C GLU A 265 1.32 -3.89 13.71
N VAL A 266 1.54 -2.85 12.89
CA VAL A 266 1.05 -2.82 11.50
C VAL A 266 1.69 -3.94 10.67
N ARG A 267 2.99 -4.20 10.83
CA ARG A 267 3.70 -5.26 10.11
C ARG A 267 3.32 -6.66 10.53
N VAL A 268 3.08 -6.87 11.83
CA VAL A 268 2.50 -8.11 12.34
C VAL A 268 1.07 -8.29 11.82
N ALA A 269 0.27 -7.22 11.81
CA ALA A 269 -1.09 -7.28 11.29
C ALA A 269 -1.12 -7.59 9.78
N HIS A 270 -0.16 -7.06 9.02
CA HIS A 270 0.09 -7.41 7.61
C HIS A 270 0.18 -8.93 7.44
N PHE A 271 1.09 -9.59 8.16
CA PHE A 271 1.24 -11.05 8.12
C PHE A 271 -0.05 -11.78 8.56
N LEU A 272 -0.63 -11.39 9.71
CA LEU A 272 -1.83 -12.00 10.26
C LEU A 272 -3.06 -11.87 9.36
N SER A 273 -3.12 -10.88 8.46
CA SER A 273 -4.23 -10.72 7.53
C SER A 273 -4.45 -11.94 6.60
N ALA A 274 -3.41 -12.76 6.39
CA ALA A 274 -3.51 -14.01 5.64
C ALA A 274 -4.07 -15.18 6.48
N PHE A 275 -4.13 -15.03 7.81
CA PHE A 275 -4.43 -16.10 8.77
C PHE A 275 -5.56 -15.70 9.75
N PRO A 276 -6.81 -15.50 9.27
CA PRO A 276 -7.93 -15.05 10.10
C PRO A 276 -8.24 -15.97 11.29
N GLY A 277 -7.93 -17.28 11.19
CA GLY A 277 -8.11 -18.22 12.29
C GLY A 277 -7.20 -17.97 13.52
N HIS A 278 -6.19 -17.11 13.40
CA HIS A 278 -5.26 -16.78 14.49
C HIS A 278 -5.50 -15.39 15.10
N TRP A 279 -6.50 -14.63 14.62
CA TRP A 279 -6.71 -13.24 15.06
C TRP A 279 -7.00 -13.13 16.56
N ASP A 280 -7.94 -13.93 17.07
CA ASP A 280 -8.32 -13.90 18.49
C ASP A 280 -7.18 -14.34 19.41
N ILE A 281 -6.39 -15.34 18.98
CA ILE A 281 -5.27 -15.92 19.73
C ILE A 281 -4.17 -14.87 19.92
N GLU A 282 -3.89 -14.09 18.88
CA GLU A 282 -2.76 -13.15 18.85
C GLU A 282 -3.10 -11.73 19.32
N GLY A 283 -4.33 -11.54 19.84
CA GLY A 283 -4.84 -10.22 20.22
C GLY A 283 -4.84 -9.25 19.05
N PHE A 284 -5.17 -9.76 17.85
CA PHE A 284 -5.13 -9.00 16.62
C PHE A 284 -6.14 -7.85 16.66
N ARG A 285 -5.69 -6.69 16.20
CA ARG A 285 -6.49 -5.46 16.13
C ARG A 285 -6.73 -5.13 14.68
N ILE A 286 -7.96 -5.36 14.22
CA ILE A 286 -8.35 -5.22 12.81
C ILE A 286 -8.03 -3.85 12.23
N GLU A 287 -8.07 -2.82 13.06
CA GLU A 287 -7.78 -1.46 12.66
C GLU A 287 -6.30 -1.23 12.28
N HIS A 288 -5.38 -2.12 12.69
CA HIS A 288 -4.00 -2.10 12.20
C HIS A 288 -3.90 -2.40 10.70
N LEU A 289 -4.89 -3.11 10.11
CA LEU A 289 -4.96 -3.30 8.65
C LEU A 289 -5.28 -2.02 7.88
N LEU A 290 -5.72 -0.97 8.56
CA LEU A 290 -5.98 0.37 8.01
C LEU A 290 -4.78 1.33 8.20
N GLY A 291 -3.71 0.85 8.86
CA GLY A 291 -2.46 1.58 9.06
C GLY A 291 -2.48 2.39 10.33
N VAL A 292 -1.49 3.24 10.54
CA VAL A 292 -1.45 4.10 11.73
C VAL A 292 -2.46 5.26 11.64
N PRO A 293 -2.87 5.84 12.78
CA PRO A 293 -3.63 7.09 12.80
C PRO A 293 -2.90 8.24 12.09
N HIS A 294 -3.65 9.13 11.46
CA HIS A 294 -3.14 10.37 10.90
C HIS A 294 -2.49 11.23 11.99
N GLY A 295 -1.38 11.90 11.68
CA GLY A 295 -0.60 12.66 12.66
C GLY A 295 0.36 11.82 13.50
N THR A 296 0.38 10.48 13.37
CA THR A 296 1.37 9.63 14.09
C THR A 296 2.81 10.00 13.76
N PHE A 297 3.05 10.46 12.53
CA PHE A 297 4.35 10.91 12.04
C PHE A 297 4.27 12.43 11.78
N GLU A 298 4.45 13.24 12.82
CA GLU A 298 4.58 14.70 12.71
C GLU A 298 6.07 15.10 12.86
N GLY A 299 6.58 15.98 12.00
CA GLY A 299 7.98 16.43 12.00
C GLY A 299 8.86 15.81 10.90
N GLU A 300 10.19 15.79 11.08
CA GLU A 300 11.18 15.16 10.16
C GLU A 300 11.15 13.62 10.20
N SER A 301 10.01 13.04 10.60
CA SER A 301 9.82 11.59 10.59
C SER A 301 9.81 11.12 9.14
N ASP A 302 10.92 10.48 8.75
CA ASP A 302 11.30 10.05 7.41
C ASP A 302 10.12 9.53 6.56
N TYR A 303 10.05 9.93 5.29
CA TYR A 303 9.17 9.34 4.28
C TYR A 303 9.25 7.79 4.29
N ALA A 304 10.42 7.24 4.65
CA ALA A 304 10.62 5.81 4.83
C ALA A 304 9.73 5.18 5.91
N LEU A 305 9.47 5.84 7.03
CA LEU A 305 8.63 5.30 8.11
C LEU A 305 7.15 5.29 7.72
N HIS A 306 6.71 6.28 6.95
CA HIS A 306 5.38 6.28 6.36
C HIS A 306 5.16 5.06 5.45
N ALA A 307 6.16 4.73 4.62
CA ALA A 307 6.10 3.53 3.78
C ALA A 307 6.11 2.24 4.63
N LEU A 308 6.79 2.24 5.78
CA LEU A 308 6.78 1.11 6.72
C LEU A 308 5.48 0.98 7.51
N ALA A 309 4.73 2.05 7.72
CA ALA A 309 3.40 2.01 8.32
C ALA A 309 2.25 1.90 7.30
N GLU A 310 2.57 1.69 6.01
CA GLU A 310 1.58 1.40 4.99
C GLU A 310 0.84 0.10 5.33
N ALA A 311 -0.49 0.18 5.29
CA ALA A 311 -1.39 -0.87 5.76
C ALA A 311 -1.73 -1.91 4.70
N VAL A 312 -2.54 -2.93 5.00
CA VAL A 312 -3.10 -3.82 3.96
C VAL A 312 -4.11 -3.05 3.12
N VAL A 313 -4.89 -2.18 3.76
CA VAL A 313 -5.81 -1.26 3.09
C VAL A 313 -5.12 0.09 2.90
N HIS A 314 -4.72 0.40 1.66
CA HIS A 314 -3.95 1.60 1.35
C HIS A 314 -4.86 2.83 1.18
N ARG A 315 -4.27 4.03 1.24
CA ARG A 315 -4.96 5.29 0.89
C ARG A 315 -5.27 5.38 -0.62
N GLU A 316 -6.34 6.10 -0.99
CA GLU A 316 -6.70 6.35 -2.40
C GLU A 316 -5.58 7.11 -3.14
N GLY A 317 -5.25 6.64 -4.34
CA GLY A 317 -4.14 7.16 -5.16
C GLY A 317 -2.80 6.44 -4.99
N SER A 318 -2.70 5.40 -4.14
CA SER A 318 -1.58 4.45 -4.24
C SER A 318 -1.66 3.69 -5.57
N ASP A 319 -0.54 3.10 -6.03
CA ASP A 319 -0.44 2.33 -7.30
C ASP A 319 -1.43 1.13 -7.40
N TYR A 320 -2.24 0.90 -6.37
CA TYR A 320 -3.15 -0.22 -6.18
C TYR A 320 -4.62 0.25 -6.21
N ASP A 321 -5.25 0.25 -7.39
CA ASP A 321 -6.70 0.49 -7.63
C ASP A 321 -7.62 -0.62 -7.02
N GLN A 322 -7.14 -1.39 -6.04
CA GLN A 322 -7.67 -2.72 -5.63
C GLN A 322 -8.19 -2.80 -4.19
N GLN A 323 -8.36 -1.66 -3.53
CA GLN A 323 -8.75 -1.68 -2.12
C GLN A 323 -10.19 -2.21 -1.92
N GLY A 324 -11.06 -2.08 -2.93
CA GLY A 324 -12.45 -2.54 -2.86
C GLY A 324 -12.62 -4.04 -2.57
N PRO A 325 -12.08 -4.97 -3.38
CA PRO A 325 -12.13 -6.40 -3.09
C PRO A 325 -11.51 -6.79 -1.74
N ILE A 326 -10.36 -6.21 -1.39
CA ILE A 326 -9.67 -6.46 -0.12
C ILE A 326 -10.54 -6.04 1.06
N ILE A 327 -11.06 -4.80 1.04
CA ILE A 327 -11.98 -4.30 2.08
C ILE A 327 -13.21 -5.19 2.20
N LYS A 328 -13.83 -5.61 1.08
CA LYS A 328 -15.00 -6.49 1.11
C LYS A 328 -14.71 -7.83 1.76
N ARG A 329 -13.55 -8.43 1.48
CA ARG A 329 -13.12 -9.66 2.13
C ARG A 329 -12.92 -9.43 3.62
N LEU A 330 -12.10 -8.45 4.00
CA LEU A 330 -11.80 -8.17 5.40
C LEU A 330 -13.07 -7.89 6.19
N HIS A 331 -13.99 -7.09 5.63
CA HIS A 331 -15.31 -6.83 6.20
C HIS A 331 -16.18 -8.10 6.33
N SER A 332 -16.07 -9.06 5.41
CA SER A 332 -16.79 -10.34 5.52
C SER A 332 -16.25 -11.24 6.64
N ILE A 333 -14.99 -11.04 7.05
CA ILE A 333 -14.36 -11.75 8.16
C ILE A 333 -14.68 -11.03 9.47
N ASP A 334 -14.40 -9.72 9.52
CA ASP A 334 -14.69 -8.84 10.66
C ASP A 334 -15.27 -7.50 10.17
N PRO A 335 -16.59 -7.27 10.30
CA PRO A 335 -17.23 -6.03 9.89
C PRO A 335 -16.72 -4.78 10.61
N SER A 336 -16.11 -4.93 11.79
CA SER A 336 -15.62 -3.78 12.58
C SER A 336 -14.46 -3.05 11.90
N ILE A 337 -13.82 -3.64 10.88
CA ILE A 337 -12.88 -2.92 10.01
C ILE A 337 -13.51 -1.66 9.41
N CYS A 338 -14.82 -1.65 9.14
CA CYS A 338 -15.57 -0.49 8.65
C CYS A 338 -16.29 0.27 9.77
N SER A 339 -15.67 0.35 10.95
CA SER A 339 -16.13 1.20 12.05
C SER A 339 -15.69 2.65 11.87
N ALA A 340 -16.63 3.58 12.04
CA ALA A 340 -16.35 5.02 11.99
C ALA A 340 -15.28 5.45 13.01
N LEU A 341 -15.09 4.71 14.11
CA LEU A 341 -14.04 4.99 15.10
C LEU A 341 -12.62 5.01 14.50
N HIS A 342 -12.42 4.37 13.36
CA HIS A 342 -11.14 4.26 12.65
C HIS A 342 -10.91 5.34 11.59
N VAL A 343 -11.79 6.34 11.48
CA VAL A 343 -11.77 7.40 10.44
C VAL A 343 -10.46 8.17 10.31
N ASP A 344 -9.65 8.18 11.37
CA ASP A 344 -8.36 8.86 11.43
C ASP A 344 -7.24 8.08 10.74
N ARG A 345 -7.46 6.82 10.34
CA ARG A 345 -6.42 5.98 9.72
C ARG A 345 -6.27 6.27 8.23
N LEU A 346 -5.10 5.98 7.67
CA LEU A 346 -4.84 6.30 6.26
C LEU A 346 -5.65 5.43 5.29
N GLY A 347 -5.89 4.16 5.63
CA GLY A 347 -6.64 3.21 4.82
C GLY A 347 -8.14 3.50 4.71
N THR A 348 -8.72 4.34 5.58
CA THR A 348 -10.15 4.70 5.53
C THR A 348 -10.47 5.73 4.47
N ARG A 349 -9.44 6.33 3.85
CA ARG A 349 -9.57 7.30 2.75
C ARG A 349 -9.88 6.63 1.41
N GLN A 350 -10.72 5.60 1.44
CA GLN A 350 -11.14 4.81 0.28
C GLN A 350 -12.68 4.85 0.22
N LEU A 351 -13.23 5.14 -0.96
CA LEU A 351 -14.68 5.13 -1.15
C LEU A 351 -15.30 3.77 -0.78
N ALA A 352 -14.63 2.68 -1.13
CA ALA A 352 -15.10 1.33 -0.79
C ALA A 352 -15.17 1.07 0.73
N TRP A 353 -14.38 1.78 1.53
CA TRP A 353 -14.47 1.71 2.99
C TRP A 353 -15.64 2.56 3.47
N THR A 354 -15.73 3.81 3.01
CA THR A 354 -16.80 4.74 3.42
C THR A 354 -18.19 4.25 3.05
N ASP A 355 -18.34 3.56 1.92
CA ASP A 355 -19.61 3.00 1.44
C ASP A 355 -20.13 1.86 2.33
N LEU A 356 -19.27 1.26 3.16
CA LEU A 356 -19.61 0.18 4.09
C LEU A 356 -19.80 0.66 5.52
N VAL A 357 -19.47 1.92 5.84
CA VAL A 357 -19.71 2.50 7.17
C VAL A 357 -21.21 2.81 7.32
N ILE A 358 -21.85 2.10 8.25
CA ILE A 358 -23.30 2.20 8.49
C ILE A 358 -23.70 3.39 9.35
N ASP A 359 -22.85 3.80 10.30
CA ASP A 359 -23.11 4.88 11.24
C ASP A 359 -21.83 5.70 11.44
N TRP A 360 -21.92 7.00 11.17
CA TRP A 360 -20.83 7.95 11.30
C TRP A 360 -20.84 8.72 12.62
N ALA A 361 -21.90 8.62 13.43
CA ALA A 361 -22.02 9.37 14.67
C ALA A 361 -20.83 9.21 15.62
N PRO A 362 -20.23 8.01 15.81
CA PRO A 362 -19.06 7.83 16.66
C PRO A 362 -17.80 8.58 16.19
N ALA A 363 -17.77 9.04 14.94
CA ALA A 363 -16.65 9.76 14.33
C ALA A 363 -16.85 11.27 14.24
N ALA A 364 -17.99 11.80 14.72
CA ALA A 364 -18.37 13.19 14.51
C ALA A 364 -17.26 14.17 14.97
N ASP A 365 -16.73 13.99 16.18
CA ASP A 365 -15.68 14.86 16.73
C ASP A 365 -14.40 14.82 15.88
N LYS A 366 -13.95 13.61 15.49
CA LYS A 366 -12.77 13.45 14.64
C LYS A 366 -12.97 14.06 13.25
N LEU A 367 -14.15 13.89 12.66
CA LEU A 367 -14.49 14.47 11.36
C LEU A 367 -14.54 16.01 11.41
N ASN A 368 -15.08 16.58 12.50
CA ASN A 368 -15.06 18.02 12.76
C ASN A 368 -13.62 18.53 12.88
N GLU A 369 -12.78 17.84 13.66
CA GLU A 369 -11.37 18.20 13.82
C GLU A 369 -10.61 18.13 12.49
N MET A 370 -10.80 17.05 11.71
CA MET A 370 -10.18 16.89 10.40
C MET A 370 -10.59 18.01 9.44
N LEU A 371 -11.87 18.38 9.43
CA LEU A 371 -12.37 19.51 8.63
C LEU A 371 -11.71 20.82 9.03
N GLN A 372 -11.63 21.12 10.33
CA GLN A 372 -11.02 22.34 10.85
C GLN A 372 -9.51 22.42 10.52
N LYS A 373 -8.82 21.27 10.52
CA LYS A 373 -7.41 21.16 10.14
C LYS A 373 -7.17 21.09 8.62
N GLY A 374 -8.23 21.12 7.80
CA GLY A 374 -8.11 20.99 6.34
C GLY A 374 -7.66 19.61 5.86
N VAL A 375 -7.83 18.57 6.68
CA VAL A 375 -7.49 17.19 6.35
C VAL A 375 -8.63 16.56 5.55
N TRP A 376 -8.34 16.21 4.29
CA TRP A 376 -9.33 15.59 3.42
C TRP A 376 -9.66 14.15 3.82
N HIS A 377 -10.95 13.80 3.80
CA HIS A 377 -11.48 12.44 3.95
C HIS A 377 -12.76 12.27 3.10
N PRO A 378 -12.99 11.13 2.41
CA PRO A 378 -14.17 10.95 1.57
C PRO A 378 -15.50 11.08 2.32
N ALA A 379 -15.54 10.67 3.58
CA ALA A 379 -16.72 10.81 4.44
C ALA A 379 -17.25 12.25 4.54
N LEU A 380 -16.36 13.25 4.45
CA LEU A 380 -16.78 14.65 4.49
C LEU A 380 -17.62 15.04 3.25
N HIS A 381 -17.48 14.34 2.11
CA HIS A 381 -18.26 14.59 0.89
C HIS A 381 -19.62 13.88 0.87
N GLY A 382 -19.85 12.91 1.75
CA GLY A 382 -21.06 12.08 1.78
C GLY A 382 -22.29 12.78 2.36
N LEU A 383 -23.47 12.39 1.89
CA LEU A 383 -24.78 13.00 2.21
C LEU A 383 -25.23 12.85 3.67
N ASN A 384 -24.68 11.91 4.44
CA ASN A 384 -25.09 11.65 5.83
C ASN A 384 -24.13 12.23 6.88
N ALA A 385 -22.94 12.70 6.49
CA ALA A 385 -21.96 13.24 7.43
C ALA A 385 -22.20 14.72 7.76
N ILE A 386 -22.98 15.43 6.94
CA ILE A 386 -23.27 16.87 7.14
C ILE A 386 -24.05 17.10 8.44
N ASP A 387 -24.91 16.16 8.82
CA ASP A 387 -25.70 16.26 10.07
C ASP A 387 -24.87 16.06 11.33
N LEU A 388 -23.64 15.54 11.20
CA LEU A 388 -22.72 15.30 12.31
C LEU A 388 -21.73 16.47 12.52
N LEU A 389 -21.68 17.40 11.57
CA LEU A 389 -20.83 18.57 11.64
C LEU A 389 -21.58 19.69 12.35
N ASP A 390 -20.99 20.22 13.42
CA ASP A 390 -21.65 21.19 14.29
C ASP A 390 -20.67 22.28 14.73
N GLY A 391 -21.21 23.47 15.03
CA GLY A 391 -20.47 24.62 15.52
C GLY A 391 -19.95 25.59 14.45
N GLU A 392 -19.73 26.84 14.89
CA GLU A 392 -19.26 27.94 14.05
C GLU A 392 -17.87 27.69 13.44
N ALA A 393 -16.99 27.00 14.16
CA ALA A 393 -15.64 26.66 13.67
C ALA A 393 -15.69 25.69 12.47
N SER A 394 -16.51 24.64 12.54
CA SER A 394 -16.70 23.69 11.44
C SER A 394 -17.41 24.34 10.25
N ALA A 395 -18.38 25.22 10.49
CA ALA A 395 -19.01 26.01 9.44
C ALA A 395 -18.02 26.95 8.74
N ALA A 396 -17.16 27.65 9.49
CA ALA A 396 -16.11 28.50 8.94
C ALA A 396 -15.09 27.70 8.12
N ALA A 397 -14.67 26.54 8.60
CA ALA A 397 -13.75 25.65 7.90
C ALA A 397 -14.36 25.08 6.60
N ALA A 398 -15.62 24.63 6.63
CA ALA A 398 -16.33 24.15 5.44
C ALA A 398 -16.48 25.25 4.38
N LEU A 399 -16.83 26.48 4.81
CA LEU A 399 -16.91 27.62 3.92
C LEU A 399 -15.54 27.94 3.33
N GLY A 400 -14.48 28.00 4.15
CA GLY A 400 -13.10 28.22 3.68
C GLY A 400 -12.63 27.20 2.65
N ALA A 401 -12.88 25.91 2.89
CA ALA A 401 -12.55 24.83 1.96
C ALA A 401 -13.29 24.98 0.62
N TYR A 402 -14.60 25.27 0.64
CA TYR A 402 -15.37 25.47 -0.58
C TYR A 402 -14.91 26.71 -1.36
N LEU A 403 -14.63 27.82 -0.69
CA LEU A 403 -14.18 29.05 -1.33
C LEU A 403 -12.82 28.86 -2.01
N THR A 404 -11.94 28.05 -1.41
CA THR A 404 -10.58 27.76 -1.92
C THR A 404 -10.62 26.75 -3.07
N ASP A 405 -11.24 25.60 -2.86
CA ASP A 405 -11.12 24.45 -3.77
C ASP A 405 -12.34 24.28 -4.71
N GLY A 406 -13.50 24.82 -4.32
CA GLY A 406 -14.77 24.63 -5.03
C GLY A 406 -15.33 23.22 -4.87
N GLY A 407 -16.14 22.79 -5.85
CA GLY A 407 -16.74 21.45 -5.92
C GLY A 407 -18.16 21.37 -5.34
N ASN A 408 -19.02 20.58 -5.98
CA ASN A 408 -20.45 20.46 -5.64
C ASN A 408 -20.67 19.90 -4.22
N GLY A 409 -19.86 18.93 -3.79
CA GLY A 409 -19.94 18.34 -2.45
C GLY A 409 -19.60 19.35 -1.35
N ASN A 410 -18.48 20.07 -1.51
CA ASN A 410 -18.07 21.13 -0.59
C ASN A 410 -19.10 22.28 -0.57
N GLY A 411 -19.67 22.65 -1.71
CA GLY A 411 -20.69 23.70 -1.80
C GLY A 411 -21.97 23.37 -1.04
N LYS A 412 -22.50 22.15 -1.21
CA LYS A 412 -23.67 21.68 -0.44
C LYS A 412 -23.41 21.68 1.06
N ARG A 413 -22.23 21.22 1.48
CA ARG A 413 -21.83 21.21 2.90
C ARG A 413 -21.74 22.62 3.48
N ALA A 414 -21.06 23.52 2.77
CA ALA A 414 -20.93 24.92 3.18
C ALA A 414 -22.30 25.60 3.28
N ALA A 415 -23.18 25.40 2.29
CA ALA A 415 -24.55 25.96 2.30
C ALA A 415 -25.34 25.52 3.54
N ASN A 416 -25.39 24.22 3.81
CA ASN A 416 -26.13 23.67 4.94
C ASN A 416 -25.59 24.16 6.30
N LEU A 417 -24.26 24.26 6.45
CA LEU A 417 -23.66 24.73 7.71
C LEU A 417 -23.84 26.24 7.91
N ILE A 418 -23.79 27.04 6.85
CA ILE A 418 -24.05 28.49 6.93
C ILE A 418 -25.52 28.77 7.25
N GLU A 419 -26.45 27.95 6.76
CA GLU A 419 -27.86 28.05 7.12
C GLU A 419 -28.07 27.84 8.63
N ARG A 420 -27.33 26.90 9.24
CA ARG A 420 -27.36 26.65 10.70
C ARG A 420 -26.60 27.72 11.50
N TYR A 421 -25.49 28.24 10.96
CA TYR A 421 -24.59 29.21 11.61
C TYR A 421 -24.38 30.47 10.77
N PRO A 422 -25.40 31.32 10.61
CA PRO A 422 -25.35 32.45 9.68
C PRO A 422 -24.29 33.51 10.05
N GLN A 423 -23.97 33.67 11.34
CA GLN A 423 -22.94 34.62 11.80
C GLN A 423 -21.53 34.33 11.25
N VAL A 424 -21.24 33.09 10.83
CA VAL A 424 -19.96 32.74 10.20
C VAL A 424 -19.75 33.51 8.89
N LEU A 425 -20.83 33.78 8.16
CA LEU A 425 -20.75 34.51 6.90
C LEU A 425 -20.17 35.91 7.10
N ASP A 426 -20.65 36.62 8.13
CA ASP A 426 -20.22 37.99 8.44
C ASP A 426 -18.75 38.04 8.88
N ALA A 427 -18.23 36.98 9.52
CA ALA A 427 -16.83 36.87 9.89
C ALA A 427 -15.90 36.58 8.68
N VAL A 428 -16.41 35.87 7.67
CA VAL A 428 -15.61 35.44 6.51
C VAL A 428 -15.60 36.50 5.40
N LEU A 429 -16.69 37.23 5.19
CA LEU A 429 -16.80 38.25 4.14
C LEU A 429 -15.61 39.24 4.05
N PRO A 430 -15.08 39.81 5.16
CA PRO A 430 -13.94 40.73 5.12
C PRO A 430 -12.63 40.08 4.65
N THR A 431 -12.54 38.75 4.70
CA THR A 431 -11.33 37.99 4.35
C THR A 431 -11.24 37.67 2.86
N LEU A 432 -12.35 37.80 2.11
CA LEU A 432 -12.44 37.43 0.70
C LEU A 432 -11.70 38.42 -0.19
N LYS A 433 -10.76 37.92 -0.99
CA LYS A 433 -9.90 38.77 -1.83
C LYS A 433 -9.99 38.45 -3.31
N LYS A 434 -10.49 37.26 -3.68
CA LYS A 434 -10.53 36.80 -5.08
C LYS A 434 -11.95 36.83 -5.65
N ARG A 435 -12.05 37.18 -6.94
CA ARG A 435 -13.30 37.14 -7.72
C ARG A 435 -13.95 35.75 -7.67
N THR A 436 -13.14 34.70 -7.78
CA THR A 436 -13.60 33.29 -7.78
C THR A 436 -14.17 32.85 -6.43
N GLU A 437 -13.61 33.30 -5.31
CA GLU A 437 -14.13 33.02 -3.96
C GLU A 437 -15.51 33.66 -3.79
N ILE A 438 -15.67 34.92 -4.20
CA ILE A 438 -16.94 35.66 -4.11
C ILE A 438 -18.00 35.06 -5.03
N GLN A 439 -17.62 34.67 -6.24
CA GLN A 439 -18.52 33.99 -7.18
C GLN A 439 -19.03 32.66 -6.61
N ARG A 440 -18.14 31.86 -6.00
CA ARG A 440 -18.51 30.60 -5.32
C ARG A 440 -19.45 30.87 -4.15
N LEU A 441 -19.15 31.87 -3.31
CA LEU A 441 -20.02 32.23 -2.19
C LEU A 441 -21.44 32.58 -2.65
N ALA A 442 -21.55 33.46 -3.66
CA ALA A 442 -22.84 33.87 -4.22
C ALA A 442 -23.62 32.70 -4.85
N ALA A 443 -22.92 31.65 -5.32
CA ALA A 443 -23.55 30.47 -5.89
C ALA A 443 -24.24 29.55 -4.87
N ILE A 444 -23.89 29.66 -3.58
CA ILE A 444 -24.44 28.79 -2.52
C ILE A 444 -25.34 29.52 -1.54
N ILE A 445 -25.22 30.86 -1.44
CA ILE A 445 -26.05 31.66 -0.55
C ILE A 445 -26.33 33.04 -1.15
N LYS A 446 -27.57 33.49 -1.02
CA LYS A 446 -27.96 34.85 -1.40
C LYS A 446 -27.51 35.84 -0.34
N LEU A 447 -26.59 36.72 -0.72
CA LEU A 447 -26.05 37.75 0.19
C LEU A 447 -27.05 38.89 0.41
N LYS A 448 -27.17 39.37 1.65
CA LYS A 448 -27.98 40.55 1.98
C LYS A 448 -27.27 41.83 1.52
N ALA A 449 -28.01 42.91 1.31
CA ALA A 449 -27.43 44.20 0.90
C ALA A 449 -26.31 44.69 1.84
N VAL A 450 -26.47 44.51 3.15
CA VAL A 450 -25.45 44.86 4.16
C VAL A 450 -24.17 44.01 4.00
N GLN A 451 -24.31 42.74 3.61
CA GLN A 451 -23.19 41.83 3.38
C GLN A 451 -22.46 42.15 2.07
N ILE A 452 -23.21 42.53 1.03
CA ILE A 452 -22.62 43.00 -0.24
C ILE A 452 -21.78 44.25 0.02
N GLN A 453 -22.24 45.18 0.87
CA GLN A 453 -21.51 46.38 1.23
C GLN A 453 -20.18 46.11 1.96
N GLN A 454 -20.02 44.95 2.61
CA GLN A 454 -18.77 44.55 3.24
C GLN A 454 -17.72 44.06 2.22
N LEU A 455 -18.14 43.68 1.02
CA LEU A 455 -17.23 43.26 -0.04
C LEU A 455 -16.55 44.47 -0.70
N PRO A 456 -15.31 44.33 -1.20
CA PRO A 456 -14.68 45.37 -2.02
C PRO A 456 -15.56 45.77 -3.22
N PRO A 457 -15.72 47.07 -3.52
CA PRO A 457 -16.66 47.55 -4.55
C PRO A 457 -16.49 46.90 -5.93
N ARG A 458 -15.25 46.58 -6.29
CA ARG A 458 -14.88 45.90 -7.55
C ARG A 458 -15.42 44.47 -7.72
N PHE A 459 -16.10 43.93 -6.70
CA PHE A 459 -16.67 42.58 -6.72
C PHE A 459 -18.19 42.57 -6.55
N HIS A 460 -18.85 43.73 -6.44
CA HIS A 460 -20.31 43.81 -6.35
C HIS A 460 -20.98 43.32 -7.65
N ASP A 461 -20.34 43.58 -8.80
CA ASP A 461 -20.76 43.08 -10.12
C ASP A 461 -20.80 41.55 -10.18
N VAL A 462 -19.90 40.87 -9.47
CA VAL A 462 -19.83 39.40 -9.43
C VAL A 462 -21.06 38.81 -8.77
N VAL A 463 -21.45 39.37 -7.62
CA VAL A 463 -22.62 38.91 -6.86
C VAL A 463 -23.88 39.12 -7.69
N LEU A 464 -24.03 40.30 -8.29
CA LEU A 464 -25.14 40.60 -9.18
C LEU A 464 -25.17 39.69 -10.42
N GLY A 465 -24.03 39.40 -11.01
CA GLY A 465 -23.93 38.48 -12.15
C GLY A 465 -24.44 37.09 -11.81
N VAL A 466 -24.01 36.53 -10.66
CA VAL A 466 -24.48 35.22 -10.20
C VAL A 466 -25.98 35.23 -9.87
N ASP A 467 -26.46 36.26 -9.17
CA ASP A 467 -27.89 36.40 -8.84
C ASP A 467 -28.79 36.50 -10.09
N LEU A 468 -28.26 37.04 -11.19
CA LEU A 468 -28.94 37.15 -12.49
C LEU A 468 -28.74 35.92 -13.40
N GLY A 469 -27.93 34.94 -12.98
CA GLY A 469 -27.64 33.73 -13.76
C GLY A 469 -26.73 33.96 -14.98
N LEU A 470 -25.86 34.97 -14.91
CA LEU A 470 -24.95 35.40 -16.00
C LEU A 470 -23.55 34.79 -15.93
#